data_AF-A0A2M7M403-F1
#
_entry.id   AF-A0A2M7M403-F1
#
_cell.length_a   1.000
_cell.length_b   1.000
_cell.length_c   1.000
_cell.angle_alpha   90.00
_cell.angle_beta   90.00
_cell.angle_gamma   90.00
#
_symmetry.space_group_name_H-M   'P 1'
#
loop_
_entity.id
_entity.type
_entity.pdbx_description
1 polymer ?
#
loop_
_entity_poly.entity_id
_entity_poly.type
_entity_poly.pdbx_seq_one_letter_code
_entity_poly.pdbx_strand_id
1 'polypeptide(L)'
;AIIFIVLLIFFSLPYFPRRLINVASGSLAENVELITPVAAQIFAPFLDFPFYFFNFTEPKLQLSSWLLWLLAIWSVLALIRLKKPGFKKCLRLLRGVIAIIVSFLLFILYLLLFPLPQHRLKSGNPDEVFLDLHSHTIYSHDGIASLEESILWHLNCGFAGWATTEHNRIGAAPVAQEEMLEKNSLDALVIAGVELNFNGTHLNLLGIEKEIDKNQYKNLTDLVEAVHRQRGVVIVPHFWAKKKPPSSLQDLAKAGVDGFEIAGNCSLPLQPELKKEIIALCQKQNLLMVGGSNWHGWGSFCNVWTGFKLHPHLSPPPLRGRIEKGGGRAQKRAILRALREKANSHFRVLALPKKSYSKYHYIFEPFMGSFFYFCSLNDWQRVSWVFWVLLACFSLCSIKDKRKLAIFLWSAISLILALKGISFLNIWQLVSQVNNILPLVSKGLFLMAGLTALLALTDIKKR
;
A
#
# COMPACT_ATOMS: atom_id res chain seq x y z
N ALA A 1 -33.64 -1.78 22.85
CA ALA A 1 -34.38 -1.18 21.72
C ALA A 1 -33.46 -0.54 20.69
N ILE A 2 -32.77 0.58 20.99
CA ILE A 2 -31.94 1.30 20.00
C ILE A 2 -30.80 0.45 19.40
N ILE A 3 -30.05 -0.28 20.25
CA ILE A 3 -28.98 -1.18 19.79
C ILE A 3 -29.52 -2.27 18.85
N PHE A 4 -30.71 -2.80 19.16
CA PHE A 4 -31.36 -3.82 18.36
C PHE A 4 -31.80 -3.27 16.99
N ILE A 5 -32.32 -2.05 16.94
CA ILE A 5 -32.67 -1.38 15.68
C ILE A 5 -31.42 -1.09 14.83
N VAL A 6 -30.33 -0.63 15.45
CA VAL A 6 -29.05 -0.41 14.76
C VAL A 6 -28.51 -1.71 14.19
N LEU A 7 -28.53 -2.79 14.97
CA LEU A 7 -28.17 -4.13 14.50
C LEU A 7 -29.05 -4.56 13.33
N LEU A 8 -30.37 -4.41 13.43
CA LEU A 8 -31.31 -4.84 12.39
C LEU A 8 -31.09 -4.07 11.09
N ILE A 9 -30.87 -2.75 11.16
CA ILE A 9 -30.50 -1.92 9.99
C ILE A 9 -29.16 -2.39 9.41
N PHE A 10 -28.15 -2.59 10.26
CA PHE A 10 -26.79 -2.91 9.81
C PHE A 10 -26.69 -4.28 9.16
N PHE A 11 -27.43 -5.27 9.65
CA PHE A 11 -27.51 -6.60 9.04
C PHE A 11 -28.46 -6.67 7.85
N SER A 12 -29.40 -5.73 7.71
CA SER A 12 -30.22 -5.60 6.50
C SER A 12 -29.49 -4.99 5.30
N LEU A 13 -28.25 -4.48 5.48
CA LEU A 13 -27.46 -3.91 4.40
C LEU A 13 -27.10 -4.98 3.36
N PRO A 14 -27.21 -4.67 2.06
CA PRO A 14 -26.84 -5.59 1.00
C PRO A 14 -25.36 -5.97 1.10
N TYR A 15 -25.01 -7.18 0.66
CA TYR A 15 -23.64 -7.68 0.70
C TYR A 15 -22.97 -7.60 -0.68
N PHE A 16 -21.95 -6.75 -0.80
CA PHE A 16 -21.16 -6.53 -2.00
C PHE A 16 -19.67 -6.79 -1.69
N PRO A 17 -19.24 -8.07 -1.67
CA PRO A 17 -17.87 -8.42 -1.31
C PRO A 17 -16.85 -7.79 -2.25
N ARG A 18 -15.64 -7.56 -1.73
CA ARG A 18 -14.47 -7.23 -2.56
C ARG A 18 -14.20 -8.44 -3.48
N ARG A 19 -14.05 -8.19 -4.78
CA ARG A 19 -13.76 -9.23 -5.77
C ARG A 19 -12.46 -8.91 -6.49
N LEU A 20 -11.64 -9.93 -6.68
CA LEU A 20 -10.44 -9.85 -7.50
C LEU A 20 -10.83 -9.89 -8.98
N ILE A 21 -10.09 -9.14 -9.78
CA ILE A 21 -10.21 -9.19 -11.24
C ILE A 21 -8.90 -9.68 -11.85
N ASN A 22 -8.99 -10.40 -12.96
CA ASN A 22 -7.88 -10.50 -13.88
C ASN A 22 -7.80 -9.19 -14.65
N VAL A 23 -6.70 -8.46 -14.49
CA VAL A 23 -6.55 -7.09 -14.97
C VAL A 23 -6.54 -7.03 -16.49
N ALA A 24 -5.95 -8.02 -17.16
CA ALA A 24 -5.81 -8.07 -18.61
C ALA A 24 -7.15 -8.33 -19.31
N SER A 25 -7.96 -9.26 -18.79
CA SER A 25 -9.28 -9.58 -19.36
C SER A 25 -10.42 -8.71 -18.80
N GLY A 26 -10.24 -8.13 -17.62
CA GLY A 26 -11.29 -7.43 -16.88
C GLY A 26 -12.34 -8.34 -16.24
N SER A 27 -12.20 -9.66 -16.38
CA SER A 27 -13.11 -10.65 -15.78
C SER A 27 -12.80 -10.87 -14.30
N LEU A 28 -13.75 -11.47 -13.57
CA LEU A 28 -13.50 -11.93 -12.21
C LEU A 28 -12.36 -12.95 -12.21
N ALA A 29 -11.49 -12.87 -11.21
CA ALA A 29 -10.39 -13.81 -11.08
C ALA A 29 -10.92 -15.20 -10.69
N GLU A 30 -10.59 -16.20 -11.51
CA GLU A 30 -10.96 -17.59 -11.28
C GLU A 30 -9.85 -18.35 -10.56
N ASN A 31 -10.23 -19.39 -9.81
CA ASN A 31 -9.33 -20.31 -9.12
C ASN A 31 -8.32 -19.61 -8.18
N VAL A 32 -8.77 -18.56 -7.49
CA VAL A 32 -7.99 -17.82 -6.49
C VAL A 32 -8.89 -17.35 -5.37
N GLU A 33 -8.41 -17.45 -4.13
CA GLU A 33 -9.10 -17.03 -2.92
C GLU A 33 -8.39 -15.82 -2.31
N LEU A 34 -9.16 -14.80 -1.91
CA LEU A 34 -8.67 -13.66 -1.12
C LEU A 34 -8.86 -13.98 0.37
N ILE A 35 -7.76 -14.17 1.09
CA ILE A 35 -7.78 -14.50 2.51
C ILE A 35 -7.63 -13.22 3.32
N THR A 36 -8.67 -12.88 4.08
CA THR A 36 -8.67 -11.79 5.06
C THR A 36 -8.15 -12.29 6.41
N PRO A 37 -7.12 -11.67 7.00
CA PRO A 37 -6.60 -12.05 8.32
C PRO A 37 -7.69 -12.04 9.40
N VAL A 38 -7.68 -13.05 10.28
CA VAL A 38 -8.66 -13.16 11.37
C VAL A 38 -8.64 -11.91 12.27
N ALA A 39 -7.47 -11.36 12.54
CA ALA A 39 -7.33 -10.11 13.28
C ALA A 39 -8.07 -8.94 12.60
N ALA A 40 -8.03 -8.85 11.26
CA ALA A 40 -8.75 -7.84 10.51
C ALA A 40 -10.28 -8.02 10.57
N GLN A 41 -10.76 -9.24 10.84
CA GLN A 41 -12.18 -9.50 11.05
C GLN A 41 -12.62 -9.15 12.48
N ILE A 42 -11.84 -9.54 13.49
CA ILE A 42 -12.15 -9.30 14.92
C ILE A 42 -12.00 -7.83 15.29
N PHE A 43 -11.01 -7.14 14.72
CA PHE A 43 -10.71 -5.73 14.94
C PHE A 43 -11.05 -4.89 13.71
N ALA A 44 -12.12 -5.24 12.98
CA ALA A 44 -12.50 -4.60 11.71
C ALA A 44 -12.52 -3.05 11.75
N PRO A 45 -13.02 -2.38 12.81
CA PRO A 45 -12.98 -0.92 12.90
C PRO A 45 -11.59 -0.31 12.84
N PHE A 46 -10.59 -1.05 13.32
CA PHE A 46 -9.22 -0.58 13.41
C PHE A 46 -8.39 -1.12 12.24
N LEU A 47 -8.54 -2.39 11.88
CA LEU A 47 -7.63 -3.08 10.96
C LEU A 47 -8.16 -3.26 9.53
N ASP A 48 -9.48 -3.32 9.29
CA ASP A 48 -10.04 -3.40 7.92
C ASP A 48 -10.54 -2.03 7.40
N PHE A 49 -11.08 -1.18 8.28
CA PHE A 49 -11.57 0.16 7.91
C PHE A 49 -10.51 1.03 7.21
N PRO A 50 -9.22 1.01 7.61
CA PRO A 50 -8.16 1.66 6.86
C PRO A 50 -8.11 1.33 5.36
N PHE A 51 -8.43 0.09 4.98
CA PHE A 51 -8.42 -0.34 3.58
C PHE A 51 -9.45 0.38 2.72
N TYR A 52 -10.51 0.90 3.31
CA TYR A 52 -11.43 1.77 2.59
C TYR A 52 -10.73 3.06 2.11
N PHE A 53 -9.90 3.69 2.95
CA PHE A 53 -9.17 4.91 2.58
C PHE A 53 -8.09 4.66 1.52
N PHE A 54 -7.44 3.50 1.55
CA PHE A 54 -6.46 3.12 0.51
C PHE A 54 -7.07 2.87 -0.86
N ASN A 55 -8.39 2.63 -0.92
CA ASN A 55 -9.12 2.42 -2.17
C ASN A 55 -9.70 3.71 -2.77
N PHE A 56 -9.39 4.88 -2.19
CA PHE A 56 -9.76 6.16 -2.76
C PHE A 56 -9.21 6.37 -4.18
N THR A 57 -10.08 6.80 -5.08
CA THR A 57 -9.72 7.19 -6.46
C THR A 57 -9.23 8.62 -6.51
N GLU A 58 -9.72 9.49 -5.61
CA GLU A 58 -9.32 10.88 -5.47
C GLU A 58 -8.95 11.18 -4.02
N PRO A 59 -7.83 10.61 -3.49
CA PRO A 59 -7.55 10.63 -2.06
C PRO A 59 -7.56 12.02 -1.44
N LYS A 60 -7.06 13.04 -2.15
CA LYS A 60 -7.04 14.42 -1.65
C LYS A 60 -8.44 14.98 -1.42
N LEU A 61 -9.31 14.89 -2.43
CA LEU A 61 -10.67 15.42 -2.35
C LEU A 61 -11.51 14.64 -1.33
N GLN A 62 -11.36 13.31 -1.32
CA GLN A 62 -12.10 12.43 -0.41
C GLN A 62 -11.66 12.64 1.05
N LEU A 63 -10.37 12.76 1.34
CA LEU A 63 -9.88 13.11 2.68
C LEU A 63 -10.30 14.52 3.11
N SER A 64 -10.26 15.51 2.21
CA SER A 64 -10.75 16.87 2.50
C SER A 64 -12.23 16.86 2.86
N SER A 65 -13.04 16.09 2.15
CA SER A 65 -14.46 15.91 2.48
C SER A 65 -14.67 15.35 3.87
N TRP A 66 -13.94 14.28 4.23
CA TRP A 66 -13.96 13.73 5.60
C TRP A 66 -13.66 14.79 6.66
N LEU A 67 -12.59 15.57 6.49
CA LEU A 67 -12.25 16.62 7.44
C LEU A 67 -13.32 17.71 7.54
N LEU A 68 -13.85 18.18 6.39
CA LEU A 68 -14.88 19.23 6.35
C LEU A 68 -16.17 18.79 7.06
N TRP A 69 -16.61 17.54 6.86
CA TRP A 69 -17.79 17.02 7.56
C TRP A 69 -17.57 16.88 9.06
N LEU A 70 -16.39 16.42 9.50
CA LEU A 70 -16.07 16.37 10.93
C LEU A 70 -16.11 17.77 11.57
N LEU A 71 -15.57 18.78 10.88
CA LEU A 71 -15.62 20.17 11.32
C LEU A 71 -17.04 20.75 11.31
N ALA A 72 -17.85 20.43 10.29
CA ALA A 72 -19.24 20.87 10.19
C ALA A 72 -20.09 20.28 11.32
N ILE A 73 -19.98 18.97 11.57
CA ILE A 73 -20.68 18.29 12.67
C ILE A 73 -20.29 18.91 14.02
N TRP A 74 -18.99 19.13 14.25
CA TRP A 74 -18.52 19.80 15.46
C TRP A 74 -19.10 21.20 15.61
N SER A 75 -19.11 21.99 14.53
CA SER A 75 -19.62 23.36 14.54
C SER A 75 -21.10 23.40 14.91
N VAL A 76 -21.92 22.52 14.31
CA VAL A 76 -23.35 22.40 14.63
C VAL A 76 -23.56 21.98 16.09
N LEU A 77 -22.87 20.93 16.56
CA LEU A 77 -22.98 20.47 17.95
C LEU A 77 -22.56 21.53 18.96
N ALA A 78 -21.54 22.30 18.62
CA ALA A 78 -21.04 23.34 19.50
C ALA A 78 -21.96 24.56 19.53
N LEU A 79 -22.55 24.96 18.39
CA LEU A 79 -23.59 26.00 18.34
C LEU A 79 -24.80 25.63 19.20
N ILE A 80 -25.30 24.39 19.09
CA ILE A 80 -26.45 23.90 19.89
C ILE A 80 -26.15 23.97 21.40
N ARG A 81 -24.91 23.67 21.81
CA ARG A 81 -24.50 23.66 23.23
C ARG A 81 -24.15 25.04 23.78
N LEU A 82 -23.93 26.05 22.93
CA LEU A 82 -23.48 27.38 23.34
C LEU A 82 -24.66 28.37 23.39
N LYS A 83 -25.38 28.39 24.53
CA LYS A 83 -26.51 29.33 24.74
C LYS A 83 -26.14 30.83 24.78
N LYS A 84 -24.86 31.20 25.05
CA LYS A 84 -24.33 32.59 25.04
C LYS A 84 -22.80 32.58 24.83
N PRO A 85 -22.24 33.14 23.74
CA PRO A 85 -20.80 33.13 23.49
C PRO A 85 -20.06 34.13 24.40
N GLY A 86 -18.89 33.73 24.88
CA GLY A 86 -17.95 34.58 25.63
C GLY A 86 -16.53 34.08 25.38
N PHE A 87 -15.50 34.87 25.72
CA PHE A 87 -14.11 34.57 25.34
C PHE A 87 -13.65 33.14 25.69
N LYS A 88 -13.91 32.67 26.92
CA LYS A 88 -13.60 31.29 27.38
C LYS A 88 -14.37 30.19 26.62
N LYS A 89 -15.50 30.51 26.01
CA LYS A 89 -16.29 29.58 25.18
C LYS A 89 -15.75 29.55 23.74
N CYS A 90 -15.37 30.71 23.19
CA CYS A 90 -14.69 30.81 21.90
C CYS A 90 -13.37 30.01 21.90
N LEU A 91 -12.58 30.13 22.97
CA LEU A 91 -11.34 29.34 23.11
C LEU A 91 -11.60 27.82 23.14
N ARG A 92 -12.72 27.38 23.74
CA ARG A 92 -13.12 25.96 23.74
C ARG A 92 -13.55 25.46 22.35
N LEU A 93 -14.24 26.31 21.57
CA LEU A 93 -14.58 26.01 20.18
C LEU A 93 -13.32 25.80 19.34
N LEU A 94 -12.40 26.77 19.42
CA LEU A 94 -11.14 26.73 18.68
C LEU A 94 -10.30 25.51 19.07
N ARG A 95 -10.22 25.19 20.36
CA ARG A 95 -9.59 23.95 20.85
C ARG A 95 -10.18 22.72 20.17
N GLY A 96 -11.50 22.62 20.07
CA GLY A 96 -12.17 21.49 19.44
C GLY A 96 -11.82 21.35 17.96
N VAL A 97 -11.77 22.46 17.22
CA VAL A 97 -11.32 22.48 15.83
C VAL A 97 -9.88 21.98 15.71
N ILE A 98 -8.97 22.49 16.55
CA ILE A 98 -7.56 22.04 16.57
C ILE A 98 -7.48 20.54 16.90
N ALA A 99 -8.23 20.06 17.88
CA ALA A 99 -8.23 18.65 18.25
C ALA A 99 -8.73 17.75 17.12
N ILE A 100 -9.74 18.19 16.34
CA ILE A 100 -10.24 17.45 15.18
C ILE A 100 -9.16 17.39 14.09
N ILE A 101 -8.53 18.52 13.76
CA ILE A 101 -7.47 18.57 12.74
C ILE A 101 -6.29 17.67 13.16
N VAL A 102 -5.82 17.79 14.40
CA VAL A 102 -4.73 16.96 14.92
C VAL A 102 -5.12 15.48 14.91
N SER A 103 -6.33 15.12 15.36
CA SER A 103 -6.81 13.72 15.32
C SER A 103 -6.89 13.17 13.90
N PHE A 104 -7.32 13.99 12.93
CA PHE A 104 -7.39 13.60 11.53
C PHE A 104 -5.99 13.38 10.93
N LEU A 105 -5.02 14.24 11.26
CA LEU A 105 -3.63 14.06 10.87
C LEU A 105 -3.01 12.81 11.51
N LEU A 106 -3.32 12.53 12.77
CA LEU A 106 -2.90 11.28 13.43
C LEU A 106 -3.52 10.05 12.78
N PHE A 107 -4.77 10.14 12.35
CA PHE A 107 -5.42 9.07 11.59
C PHE A 107 -4.71 8.85 10.24
N ILE A 108 -4.32 9.91 9.53
CA ILE A 108 -3.52 9.78 8.30
C ILE A 108 -2.16 9.14 8.59
N LEU A 109 -1.47 9.55 9.66
CA LEU A 109 -0.22 8.91 10.08
C LEU A 109 -0.40 7.44 10.42
N TYR A 110 -1.51 7.10 11.09
CA TYR A 110 -1.90 5.73 11.37
C TYR A 110 -2.07 4.92 10.07
N LEU A 111 -2.80 5.45 9.08
CA LEU A 111 -2.91 4.80 7.77
C LEU A 111 -1.51 4.57 7.15
N LEU A 112 -0.66 5.60 7.12
CA LEU A 112 0.60 5.56 6.38
C LEU A 112 1.70 4.74 7.06
N LEU A 113 1.73 4.65 8.39
CA LEU A 113 2.87 4.11 9.14
C LEU A 113 2.54 2.87 9.96
N PHE A 114 1.27 2.59 10.23
CA PHE A 114 0.90 1.44 11.03
C PHE A 114 0.94 0.16 10.18
N PRO A 115 1.58 -0.93 10.65
CA PRO A 115 1.69 -2.19 9.91
C PRO A 115 0.35 -2.94 9.94
N LEU A 116 -0.58 -2.54 9.05
CA LEU A 116 -1.89 -3.17 8.96
C LEU A 116 -1.77 -4.60 8.42
N PRO A 117 -2.61 -5.54 8.88
CA PRO A 117 -2.54 -6.94 8.47
C PRO A 117 -2.96 -7.13 7.00
N GLN A 118 -2.18 -7.85 6.21
CA GLN A 118 -2.37 -7.93 4.76
C GLN A 118 -3.38 -8.95 4.31
N HIS A 119 -4.15 -8.60 3.28
CA HIS A 119 -4.86 -9.61 2.50
C HIS A 119 -3.83 -10.42 1.72
N ARG A 120 -3.99 -11.73 1.69
CA ARG A 120 -3.13 -12.62 0.90
C ARG A 120 -3.95 -13.41 -0.10
N LEU A 121 -3.32 -13.78 -1.20
CA LEU A 121 -3.92 -14.66 -2.18
C LEU A 121 -3.53 -16.11 -1.93
N LYS A 122 -4.47 -17.02 -2.17
CA LYS A 122 -4.22 -18.45 -2.27
C LYS A 122 -4.72 -18.93 -3.62
N SER A 123 -3.83 -19.46 -4.44
CA SER A 123 -4.24 -20.08 -5.70
C SER A 123 -4.87 -21.44 -5.42
N GLY A 124 -5.89 -21.81 -6.21
CA GLY A 124 -6.35 -23.19 -6.28
C GLY A 124 -5.55 -24.05 -7.26
N ASN A 125 -4.60 -23.46 -8.00
CA ASN A 125 -3.60 -24.20 -8.76
C ASN A 125 -2.32 -24.34 -7.92
N PRO A 126 -1.86 -25.56 -7.55
CA PRO A 126 -0.66 -25.75 -6.75
C PRO A 126 0.63 -25.28 -7.43
N ASP A 127 0.62 -25.18 -8.76
CA ASP A 127 1.77 -24.75 -9.54
C ASP A 127 1.81 -23.22 -9.77
N GLU A 128 0.90 -22.46 -9.17
CA GLU A 128 0.91 -21.01 -9.29
C GLU A 128 1.43 -20.34 -8.04
N VAL A 129 2.37 -19.42 -8.24
CA VAL A 129 2.89 -18.54 -7.18
C VAL A 129 2.60 -17.08 -7.51
N PHE A 130 2.55 -16.24 -6.48
CA PHE A 130 2.38 -14.79 -6.66
C PHE A 130 3.70 -14.07 -6.48
N LEU A 131 3.93 -13.08 -7.34
CA LEU A 131 5.12 -12.25 -7.39
C LEU A 131 4.75 -10.77 -7.29
N ASP A 132 5.62 -9.99 -6.68
CA ASP A 132 5.63 -8.53 -6.78
C ASP A 132 6.84 -8.09 -7.60
N LEU A 133 6.64 -7.44 -8.75
CA LEU A 133 7.75 -7.11 -9.66
C LEU A 133 8.20 -5.65 -9.54
N HIS A 134 7.78 -4.94 -8.49
CA HIS A 134 8.17 -3.55 -8.25
C HIS A 134 8.04 -3.18 -6.77
N SER A 135 9.16 -3.03 -6.06
CA SER A 135 9.15 -2.62 -4.65
C SER A 135 10.45 -1.92 -4.25
N HIS A 136 10.39 -1.11 -3.19
CA HIS A 136 11.48 -0.27 -2.69
C HIS A 136 11.67 -0.44 -1.19
N THR A 137 12.87 -0.12 -0.73
CA THR A 137 13.22 -0.11 0.69
C THR A 137 13.85 1.23 1.08
N ILE A 138 14.35 1.33 2.30
CA ILE A 138 15.15 2.47 2.77
C ILE A 138 16.40 2.77 1.90
N TYR A 139 16.82 1.86 1.02
CA TYR A 139 17.91 2.10 0.07
C TYR A 139 17.50 2.93 -1.16
N SER A 140 16.21 3.28 -1.28
CA SER A 140 15.69 4.32 -2.18
C SER A 140 15.57 5.67 -1.48
N HIS A 141 15.52 6.73 -2.28
CA HIS A 141 15.43 8.10 -1.77
C HIS A 141 14.13 8.45 -1.04
N ASP A 142 13.07 7.67 -1.28
CA ASP A 142 11.68 7.89 -0.86
C ASP A 142 11.04 6.67 -0.18
N GLY A 143 11.81 5.61 0.06
CA GLY A 143 11.38 4.45 0.83
C GLY A 143 11.55 4.62 2.34
N ILE A 144 10.68 3.98 3.13
CA ILE A 144 10.72 3.99 4.61
C ILE A 144 10.76 2.60 5.24
N ALA A 145 10.56 1.53 4.46
CA ALA A 145 10.58 0.16 4.95
C ALA A 145 12.01 -0.39 5.04
N SER A 146 12.39 -0.93 6.19
CA SER A 146 13.63 -1.71 6.34
C SER A 146 13.59 -2.97 5.44
N LEU A 147 14.74 -3.64 5.29
CA LEU A 147 14.81 -4.89 4.54
C LEU A 147 13.92 -5.97 5.17
N GLU A 148 13.91 -6.05 6.50
CA GLU A 148 13.08 -6.97 7.29
C GLU A 148 11.60 -6.62 7.19
N GLU A 149 11.24 -5.34 7.30
CA GLU A 149 9.86 -4.89 7.11
C GLU A 149 9.37 -5.21 5.69
N SER A 150 10.24 -5.06 4.69
CA SER A 150 9.97 -5.45 3.30
C SER A 150 9.75 -6.95 3.15
N ILE A 151 10.63 -7.78 3.68
CA ILE A 151 10.46 -9.24 3.65
C ILE A 151 9.14 -9.65 4.32
N LEU A 152 8.87 -9.15 5.53
CA LEU A 152 7.67 -9.50 6.29
C LEU A 152 6.40 -9.03 5.58
N TRP A 153 6.42 -7.84 5.00
CA TRP A 153 5.28 -7.33 4.24
C TRP A 153 4.97 -8.24 3.04
N HIS A 154 5.98 -8.58 2.23
CA HIS A 154 5.77 -9.43 1.05
C HIS A 154 5.24 -10.82 1.42
N LEU A 155 5.81 -11.45 2.46
CA LEU A 155 5.35 -12.76 2.95
C LEU A 155 3.90 -12.69 3.46
N ASN A 156 3.54 -11.62 4.19
CA ASN A 156 2.18 -11.41 4.68
C ASN A 156 1.17 -11.18 3.55
N CYS A 157 1.59 -10.61 2.42
CA CYS A 157 0.79 -10.49 1.20
C CYS A 157 0.65 -11.80 0.41
N GLY A 158 1.37 -12.85 0.81
CA GLY A 158 1.38 -14.16 0.15
C GLY A 158 2.28 -14.24 -1.10
N PHE A 159 3.26 -13.35 -1.23
CA PHE A 159 4.22 -13.43 -2.32
C PHE A 159 5.26 -14.53 -2.07
N ALA A 160 5.51 -15.36 -3.09
CA ALA A 160 6.62 -16.32 -3.10
C ALA A 160 7.92 -15.70 -3.61
N GLY A 161 7.85 -14.49 -4.17
CA GLY A 161 9.03 -13.72 -4.50
C GLY A 161 8.71 -12.31 -4.92
N TRP A 162 9.71 -11.43 -4.86
CA TRP A 162 9.56 -10.04 -5.24
C TRP A 162 10.82 -9.48 -5.89
N ALA A 163 10.66 -8.43 -6.68
CA ALA A 163 11.75 -7.64 -7.20
C ALA A 163 12.01 -6.44 -6.29
N THR A 164 13.26 -6.28 -5.90
CA THR A 164 13.74 -5.09 -5.18
C THR A 164 14.36 -4.16 -6.20
N THR A 165 13.69 -3.05 -6.46
CA THR A 165 13.93 -2.15 -7.60
C THR A 165 14.28 -0.75 -7.13
N GLU A 166 15.35 -0.63 -6.33
CA GLU A 166 15.75 0.68 -5.79
C GLU A 166 16.01 1.70 -6.91
N HIS A 167 15.84 2.99 -6.61
CA HIS A 167 15.96 4.03 -7.62
C HIS A 167 17.40 4.24 -8.12
N ASN A 168 17.61 4.07 -9.44
CA ASN A 168 18.87 4.30 -10.18
C ASN A 168 20.10 3.53 -9.69
N ARG A 169 19.94 2.57 -8.77
CA ARG A 169 21.01 1.70 -8.30
C ARG A 169 20.44 0.35 -7.94
N ILE A 170 21.20 -0.72 -8.15
CA ILE A 170 20.83 -2.04 -7.62
C ILE A 170 21.14 -2.05 -6.12
N GLY A 171 22.32 -1.54 -5.76
CA GLY A 171 22.80 -1.52 -4.38
C GLY A 171 22.93 -2.93 -3.77
N ALA A 172 23.05 -2.98 -2.44
CA ALA A 172 23.19 -4.23 -1.69
C ALA A 172 21.85 -4.83 -1.23
N ALA A 173 20.72 -4.12 -1.41
CA ALA A 173 19.43 -4.50 -0.85
C ALA A 173 18.95 -5.89 -1.31
N PRO A 174 19.01 -6.25 -2.61
CA PRO A 174 18.57 -7.59 -3.05
C PRO A 174 19.42 -8.71 -2.43
N VAL A 175 20.75 -8.55 -2.41
CA VAL A 175 21.68 -9.55 -1.84
C VAL A 175 21.45 -9.71 -0.34
N ALA A 176 21.35 -8.60 0.39
CA ALA A 176 21.10 -8.63 1.83
C ALA A 176 19.75 -9.29 2.16
N GLN A 177 18.71 -9.06 1.35
CA GLN A 177 17.44 -9.76 1.52
C GLN A 177 17.55 -11.26 1.22
N GLU A 178 18.28 -11.67 0.17
CA GLU A 178 18.55 -13.09 -0.10
C GLU A 178 19.26 -13.76 1.08
N GLU A 179 20.31 -13.14 1.62
CA GLU A 179 21.02 -13.63 2.81
C GLU A 179 20.10 -13.74 4.03
N MET A 180 19.19 -12.78 4.23
CA MET A 180 18.19 -12.83 5.29
C MET A 180 17.20 -13.99 5.09
N LEU A 181 16.74 -14.26 3.86
CA LEU A 181 15.86 -15.38 3.57
C LEU A 181 16.55 -16.72 3.86
N GLU A 182 17.81 -16.88 3.41
CA GLU A 182 18.61 -18.07 3.65
C GLU A 182 18.85 -18.28 5.16
N LYS A 183 19.29 -17.23 5.87
CA LYS A 183 19.55 -17.27 7.31
C LYS A 183 18.33 -17.66 8.13
N ASN A 184 17.14 -17.20 7.72
CA ASN A 184 15.89 -17.48 8.43
C ASN A 184 15.11 -18.68 7.86
N SER A 185 15.67 -19.40 6.86
CA SER A 185 15.01 -20.54 6.20
C SER A 185 13.60 -20.21 5.68
N LEU A 186 13.44 -19.02 5.10
CA LEU A 186 12.17 -18.54 4.56
C LEU A 186 12.03 -18.98 3.09
N ASP A 187 10.90 -19.61 2.75
CA ASP A 187 10.61 -20.11 1.40
C ASP A 187 10.10 -18.97 0.50
N ALA A 188 11.02 -18.13 0.04
CA ALA A 188 10.78 -17.07 -0.92
C ALA A 188 12.05 -16.75 -1.72
N LEU A 189 11.92 -15.93 -2.77
CA LEU A 189 13.05 -15.47 -3.58
C LEU A 189 13.02 -13.97 -3.80
N VAL A 190 14.21 -13.39 -3.96
CA VAL A 190 14.37 -11.99 -4.37
C VAL A 190 14.90 -11.93 -5.80
N ILE A 191 14.31 -11.06 -6.60
CA ILE A 191 14.77 -10.71 -7.93
C ILE A 191 15.55 -9.41 -7.81
N ALA A 192 16.85 -9.45 -8.11
CA ALA A 192 17.65 -8.25 -8.21
C ALA A 192 17.11 -7.38 -9.35
N GLY A 193 16.91 -6.10 -9.07
CA GLY A 193 16.50 -5.13 -10.08
C GLY A 193 16.84 -3.70 -9.68
N VAL A 194 16.44 -2.78 -10.53
CA VAL A 194 16.58 -1.33 -10.34
C VAL A 194 15.44 -0.63 -11.06
N GLU A 195 14.86 0.39 -10.44
CA GLU A 195 14.01 1.33 -11.16
C GLU A 195 14.89 2.48 -11.67
N LEU A 196 15.27 2.41 -12.94
CA LEU A 196 16.12 3.38 -13.59
C LEU A 196 15.29 4.51 -14.20
N ASN A 197 15.61 5.75 -13.88
CA ASN A 197 15.06 6.90 -14.61
C ASN A 197 16.00 7.28 -15.76
N PHE A 198 15.57 7.01 -17.00
CA PHE A 198 16.27 7.37 -18.23
C PHE A 198 15.52 8.48 -18.96
N ASN A 199 16.09 9.69 -19.00
CA ASN A 199 15.51 10.87 -19.67
C ASN A 199 14.04 11.15 -19.32
N GLY A 200 13.64 10.92 -18.06
CA GLY A 200 12.26 11.14 -17.59
C GLY A 200 11.34 9.93 -17.73
N THR A 201 11.81 8.82 -18.28
CA THR A 201 11.10 7.53 -18.34
C THR A 201 11.61 6.62 -17.22
N HIS A 202 10.69 6.05 -16.44
CA HIS A 202 11.02 5.03 -15.44
C HIS A 202 11.03 3.64 -16.09
N LEU A 203 12.01 2.80 -15.73
CA LEU A 203 12.24 1.46 -16.28
C LEU A 203 12.66 0.52 -15.15
N ASN A 204 11.91 -0.55 -14.93
CA ASN A 204 12.32 -1.64 -14.06
C ASN A 204 13.22 -2.59 -14.86
N LEU A 205 14.50 -2.59 -14.52
CA LEU A 205 15.48 -3.51 -15.08
C LEU A 205 15.60 -4.70 -14.14
N LEU A 206 15.04 -5.83 -14.52
CA LEU A 206 14.91 -7.02 -13.68
C LEU A 206 15.92 -8.09 -14.07
N GLY A 207 16.49 -8.77 -13.09
CA GLY A 207 17.42 -9.88 -13.31
C GLY A 207 18.79 -9.46 -13.82
N ILE A 208 19.19 -8.20 -13.65
CA ILE A 208 20.54 -7.73 -13.94
C ILE A 208 21.48 -7.95 -12.75
N GLU A 209 22.74 -8.21 -13.01
CA GLU A 209 23.76 -8.47 -11.99
C GLU A 209 24.69 -7.27 -11.76
N LYS A 210 24.87 -6.42 -12.78
CA LYS A 210 25.75 -5.25 -12.74
C LYS A 210 24.94 -3.99 -12.97
N GLU A 211 25.31 -2.93 -12.25
CA GLU A 211 24.69 -1.62 -12.44
C GLU A 211 24.82 -1.14 -13.89
N ILE A 212 23.75 -0.53 -14.39
CA ILE A 212 23.70 0.10 -15.71
C ILE A 212 23.91 1.61 -15.50
N ASP A 213 25.08 2.12 -15.88
CA ASP A 213 25.32 3.56 -15.91
C ASP A 213 24.60 4.19 -17.10
N LYS A 214 23.45 4.79 -16.80
CA LYS A 214 22.59 5.42 -17.81
C LYS A 214 23.28 6.52 -18.63
N ASN A 215 24.34 7.14 -18.12
CA ASN A 215 25.03 8.23 -18.81
C ASN A 215 25.85 7.75 -20.03
N GLN A 216 26.07 6.44 -20.14
CA GLN A 216 26.79 5.83 -21.27
C GLN A 216 25.92 5.67 -22.52
N TYR A 217 24.60 5.87 -22.39
CA TYR A 217 23.63 5.60 -23.45
C TYR A 217 22.99 6.90 -23.93
N LYS A 218 23.01 7.12 -25.24
CA LYS A 218 22.40 8.30 -25.87
C LYS A 218 20.91 8.14 -26.13
N ASN A 219 20.47 6.90 -26.36
CA ASN A 219 19.08 6.56 -26.67
C ASN A 219 18.63 5.35 -25.85
N LEU A 220 17.31 5.12 -25.81
CA LEU A 220 16.70 4.06 -25.00
C LEU A 220 17.01 2.67 -25.56
N THR A 221 17.08 2.53 -26.88
CA THR A 221 17.36 1.24 -27.54
C THR A 221 18.71 0.68 -27.10
N ASP A 222 19.78 1.49 -27.12
CA ASP A 222 21.12 1.05 -26.70
C ASP A 222 21.14 0.60 -25.23
N LEU A 223 20.36 1.29 -24.38
CA LEU A 223 20.22 0.95 -22.96
C LEU A 223 19.47 -0.38 -22.78
N VAL A 224 18.36 -0.56 -23.49
CA VAL A 224 17.59 -1.82 -23.48
C VAL A 224 18.46 -2.98 -23.95
N GLU A 225 19.21 -2.81 -25.03
CA GLU A 225 20.15 -3.82 -25.52
C GLU A 225 21.24 -4.15 -24.49
N ALA A 226 21.74 -3.16 -23.75
CA ALA A 226 22.71 -3.40 -22.69
C ALA A 226 22.14 -4.24 -21.55
N VAL A 227 20.88 -4.01 -21.19
CA VAL A 227 20.16 -4.82 -20.20
C VAL A 227 19.96 -6.25 -20.71
N HIS A 228 19.56 -6.40 -21.97
CA HIS A 228 19.40 -7.72 -22.60
C HIS A 228 20.73 -8.50 -22.70
N ARG A 229 21.87 -7.82 -22.92
CA ARG A 229 23.21 -8.43 -22.87
C ARG A 229 23.55 -9.02 -21.50
N GLN A 230 23.01 -8.45 -20.42
CA GLN A 230 23.10 -9.04 -19.07
C GLN A 230 22.03 -10.11 -18.81
N ARG A 231 21.23 -10.48 -19.82
CA ARG A 231 20.06 -11.34 -19.69
C ARG A 231 19.02 -10.79 -18.70
N GLY A 232 18.95 -9.47 -18.57
CA GLY A 232 17.89 -8.77 -17.85
C GLY A 232 16.66 -8.54 -18.72
N VAL A 233 15.63 -7.99 -18.09
CA VAL A 233 14.33 -7.67 -18.70
C VAL A 233 13.98 -6.22 -18.39
N VAL A 234 13.43 -5.50 -19.36
CA VAL A 234 13.03 -4.09 -19.22
C VAL A 234 11.51 -3.99 -19.17
N ILE A 235 10.96 -3.71 -18.00
CA ILE A 235 9.54 -3.42 -17.82
C ILE A 235 9.36 -1.92 -17.65
N VAL A 236 8.36 -1.33 -18.31
CA VAL A 236 7.96 0.07 -18.08
C VAL A 236 6.94 0.09 -16.93
N PRO A 237 7.31 0.52 -15.72
CA PRO A 237 6.37 0.65 -14.64
C PRO A 237 5.51 1.91 -14.78
N HIS A 238 4.37 1.91 -14.08
CA HIS A 238 3.51 3.07 -13.81
C HIS A 238 3.51 4.21 -14.85
N PHE A 239 3.37 3.89 -16.15
CA PHE A 239 3.34 4.86 -17.26
C PHE A 239 2.31 6.00 -17.07
N TRP A 240 1.29 5.74 -16.25
CA TRP A 240 0.26 6.70 -15.88
C TRP A 240 0.66 7.69 -14.78
N ALA A 241 1.91 7.67 -14.29
CA ALA A 241 2.43 8.58 -13.27
C ALA A 241 2.13 10.06 -13.60
N LYS A 242 2.13 10.89 -12.55
CA LYS A 242 1.89 12.34 -12.68
C LYS A 242 2.90 13.01 -13.60
N LYS A 243 4.17 12.65 -13.49
CA LYS A 243 5.20 13.05 -14.45
C LYS A 243 5.18 12.05 -15.60
N LYS A 244 4.66 12.48 -16.75
CA LYS A 244 4.56 11.62 -17.92
C LYS A 244 5.93 11.39 -18.54
N PRO A 245 6.21 10.16 -19.01
CA PRO A 245 7.39 9.93 -19.83
C PRO A 245 7.27 10.75 -21.12
N PRO A 246 8.39 11.24 -21.67
CA PRO A 246 8.39 11.99 -22.93
C PRO A 246 8.08 11.09 -24.14
N SER A 247 8.38 9.79 -24.04
CA SER A 247 8.14 8.81 -25.10
C SER A 247 6.71 8.25 -25.03
N SER A 248 6.09 8.07 -26.20
CA SER A 248 4.81 7.38 -26.29
C SER A 248 4.94 5.89 -25.96
N LEU A 249 3.82 5.23 -25.67
CA LEU A 249 3.81 3.77 -25.48
C LEU A 249 4.40 3.03 -26.68
N GLN A 250 4.10 3.49 -27.90
CA GLN A 250 4.59 2.90 -29.14
C GLN A 250 6.09 3.12 -29.32
N ASP A 251 6.63 4.28 -28.92
CA ASP A 251 8.08 4.55 -29.02
C ASP A 251 8.86 3.70 -28.02
N LEU A 252 8.35 3.51 -26.80
CA LEU A 252 8.95 2.61 -25.82
C LEU A 252 8.97 1.16 -26.33
N ALA A 253 7.85 0.70 -26.90
CA ALA A 253 7.78 -0.63 -27.48
C ALA A 253 8.76 -0.81 -28.66
N LYS A 254 8.89 0.19 -29.55
CA LYS A 254 9.89 0.20 -30.63
C LYS A 254 11.33 0.21 -30.12
N ALA A 255 11.59 0.82 -28.96
CA ALA A 255 12.90 0.81 -28.33
C ALA A 255 13.27 -0.56 -27.72
N GLY A 256 12.36 -1.53 -27.75
CA GLY A 256 12.65 -2.92 -27.40
C GLY A 256 12.30 -3.31 -25.96
N VAL A 257 11.55 -2.49 -25.21
CA VAL A 257 11.09 -2.88 -23.87
C VAL A 257 10.31 -4.20 -23.90
N ASP A 258 10.36 -4.96 -22.81
CA ASP A 258 9.81 -6.30 -22.75
C ASP A 258 8.34 -6.33 -22.31
N GLY A 259 7.89 -5.29 -21.61
CA GLY A 259 6.54 -5.24 -21.07
C GLY A 259 6.20 -3.95 -20.35
N PHE A 260 4.96 -3.91 -19.88
CA PHE A 260 4.40 -2.80 -19.13
C PHE A 260 3.72 -3.31 -17.87
N GLU A 261 3.77 -2.49 -16.82
CA GLU A 261 2.80 -2.63 -15.74
C GLU A 261 1.40 -2.27 -16.25
N ILE A 262 0.43 -3.15 -16.01
CA ILE A 262 -1.00 -2.94 -16.33
C ILE A 262 -1.86 -2.70 -15.07
N ALA A 263 -1.26 -2.87 -13.89
CA ALA A 263 -1.81 -2.50 -12.60
C ALA A 263 -0.67 -2.24 -11.60
N GLY A 264 -0.89 -1.31 -10.69
CA GLY A 264 0.07 -0.98 -9.65
C GLY A 264 -0.30 0.31 -8.93
N ASN A 265 0.46 0.65 -7.90
CA ASN A 265 0.30 1.93 -7.21
C ASN A 265 1.29 2.97 -7.77
N CYS A 266 0.86 4.23 -7.83
CA CYS A 266 1.69 5.35 -8.21
C CYS A 266 1.04 6.65 -7.71
N SER A 267 1.69 7.78 -8.00
CA SER A 267 1.21 9.15 -7.76
C SER A 267 -0.21 9.44 -8.26
N LEU A 268 -0.69 8.72 -9.29
CA LEU A 268 -2.05 8.80 -9.81
C LEU A 268 -2.62 7.38 -9.99
N PRO A 269 -3.96 7.21 -9.89
CA PRO A 269 -4.60 5.97 -10.28
C PRO A 269 -4.52 5.78 -11.81
N LEU A 270 -4.36 4.54 -12.25
CA LEU A 270 -4.43 4.18 -13.66
C LEU A 270 -5.87 4.31 -14.17
N GLN A 271 -6.07 5.17 -15.17
CA GLN A 271 -7.39 5.39 -15.76
C GLN A 271 -7.81 4.22 -16.67
N PRO A 272 -9.10 3.86 -16.72
CA PRO A 272 -9.59 2.72 -17.50
C PRO A 272 -9.21 2.77 -19.00
N GLU A 273 -9.22 3.96 -19.61
CA GLU A 273 -8.93 4.15 -21.04
C GLU A 273 -7.46 3.88 -21.33
N LEU A 274 -6.55 4.48 -20.55
CA LEU A 274 -5.11 4.24 -20.69
C LEU A 274 -4.75 2.79 -20.36
N LYS A 275 -5.42 2.17 -19.38
CA LYS A 275 -5.27 0.74 -19.09
C LYS A 275 -5.57 -0.12 -20.32
N LYS A 276 -6.70 0.16 -21.00
CA LYS A 276 -7.07 -0.55 -22.24
C LYS A 276 -6.04 -0.34 -23.34
N GLU A 277 -5.49 0.87 -23.47
CA GLU A 277 -4.44 1.19 -24.45
C GLU A 277 -3.15 0.38 -24.20
N ILE A 278 -2.66 0.34 -22.96
CA ILE A 278 -1.48 -0.43 -22.58
C ILE A 278 -1.70 -1.93 -22.87
N ILE A 279 -2.84 -2.48 -22.43
CA ILE A 279 -3.18 -3.90 -22.66
C ILE A 279 -3.24 -4.22 -24.15
N ALA A 280 -3.92 -3.38 -24.94
CA ALA A 280 -4.04 -3.58 -26.39
C ALA A 280 -2.68 -3.54 -27.09
N LEU A 281 -1.78 -2.65 -26.66
CA LEU A 281 -0.41 -2.61 -27.17
C LEU A 281 0.34 -3.90 -26.82
N CYS A 282 0.30 -4.33 -25.55
CA CYS A 282 0.98 -5.55 -25.12
C CYS A 282 0.49 -6.78 -25.89
N GLN A 283 -0.82 -6.91 -26.11
CA GLN A 283 -1.40 -7.99 -26.91
C GLN A 283 -0.96 -7.92 -28.36
N LYS A 284 -0.98 -6.73 -28.98
CA LYS A 284 -0.60 -6.54 -30.38
C LYS A 284 0.87 -6.84 -30.66
N GLN A 285 1.76 -6.53 -29.71
CA GLN A 285 3.21 -6.63 -29.91
C GLN A 285 3.86 -7.77 -29.10
N ASN A 286 3.06 -8.68 -28.53
CA ASN A 286 3.54 -9.75 -27.66
C ASN A 286 4.49 -9.26 -26.55
N LEU A 287 4.09 -8.20 -25.85
CA LEU A 287 4.81 -7.67 -24.68
C LEU A 287 4.21 -8.25 -23.40
N LEU A 288 5.02 -8.32 -22.36
CA LEU A 288 4.58 -8.77 -21.04
C LEU A 288 3.57 -7.80 -20.43
N MET A 289 2.60 -8.37 -19.73
CA MET A 289 1.69 -7.66 -18.84
C MET A 289 1.97 -8.09 -17.41
N VAL A 290 2.48 -7.16 -16.60
CA VAL A 290 2.80 -7.43 -15.20
C VAL A 290 2.09 -6.45 -14.27
N GLY A 291 2.06 -6.77 -12.98
CA GLY A 291 1.67 -5.86 -11.92
C GLY A 291 2.81 -5.69 -10.92
N GLY A 292 2.90 -4.49 -10.35
CA GLY A 292 3.90 -4.14 -9.35
C GLY A 292 3.26 -3.32 -8.24
N SER A 293 3.58 -3.63 -6.98
CA SER A 293 3.01 -2.90 -5.86
C SER A 293 3.51 -1.46 -5.81
N ASN A 294 4.74 -1.24 -6.32
CA ASN A 294 5.50 -0.01 -6.19
C ASN A 294 5.59 0.43 -4.71
N TRP A 295 5.73 -0.54 -3.81
CA TRP A 295 5.61 -0.30 -2.39
C TRP A 295 6.90 0.26 -1.81
N HIS A 296 6.77 1.39 -1.14
CA HIS A 296 7.87 2.15 -0.56
C HIS A 296 7.88 2.09 0.97
N GLY A 297 7.07 1.21 1.58
CA GLY A 297 6.80 1.21 3.02
C GLY A 297 5.60 2.07 3.44
N TRP A 298 5.06 2.87 2.52
CA TRP A 298 3.94 3.79 2.79
C TRP A 298 2.60 3.10 2.73
N GLY A 299 1.98 2.90 3.90
CA GLY A 299 0.70 2.24 4.03
C GLY A 299 0.79 0.76 3.64
N SER A 300 0.21 -0.12 4.43
CA SER A 300 0.50 -1.53 4.22
C SER A 300 -0.33 -2.17 3.10
N PHE A 301 -1.37 -1.53 2.54
CA PHE A 301 -2.34 -2.23 1.68
C PHE A 301 -1.78 -2.80 0.36
N CYS A 302 -1.75 -4.13 0.24
CA CYS A 302 -1.49 -4.83 -1.01
C CYS A 302 -2.78 -5.00 -1.83
N ASN A 303 -2.75 -4.60 -3.11
CA ASN A 303 -3.91 -4.59 -4.00
C ASN A 303 -3.62 -5.11 -5.40
N VAL A 304 -2.41 -5.62 -5.66
CA VAL A 304 -1.96 -6.12 -6.96
C VAL A 304 -1.00 -7.29 -6.77
N TRP A 305 -1.14 -8.32 -7.61
CA TRP A 305 -0.30 -9.50 -7.62
C TRP A 305 -0.03 -9.93 -9.06
N THR A 306 1.21 -10.33 -9.36
CA THR A 306 1.54 -11.03 -10.61
C THR A 306 1.58 -12.53 -10.34
N GLY A 307 0.54 -13.26 -10.77
CA GLY A 307 0.52 -14.72 -10.74
C GLY A 307 1.46 -15.29 -11.80
N PHE A 308 2.26 -16.28 -11.43
CA PHE A 308 3.17 -17.01 -12.30
C PHE A 308 2.92 -18.51 -12.17
N LYS A 309 2.57 -19.16 -13.29
CA LYS A 309 2.40 -20.61 -13.37
C LYS A 309 3.72 -21.27 -13.68
N LEU A 310 4.20 -22.08 -12.75
CA LEU A 310 5.33 -22.99 -12.90
C LEU A 310 4.88 -24.18 -13.77
N HIS A 311 5.49 -24.41 -14.93
CA HIS A 311 5.25 -25.65 -15.66
C HIS A 311 6.14 -26.77 -15.09
N PRO A 312 5.67 -28.04 -15.05
CA PRO A 312 6.47 -29.18 -14.57
C PRO A 312 7.82 -29.35 -15.28
N HIS A 313 7.94 -28.95 -16.55
CA HIS A 313 9.21 -28.97 -17.31
C HIS A 313 10.18 -27.82 -16.96
N LEU A 314 9.72 -26.83 -16.20
CA LEU A 314 10.50 -25.70 -15.67
C LEU A 314 10.68 -25.80 -14.14
N SER A 315 10.12 -26.84 -13.50
CA SER A 315 10.11 -27.04 -12.05
C SER A 315 10.83 -28.32 -11.64
N PRO A 316 11.60 -28.32 -10.53
CA PRO A 316 11.82 -29.53 -9.77
C PRO A 316 10.50 -30.02 -9.14
N PRO A 317 10.39 -31.30 -8.73
CA PRO A 317 9.15 -31.91 -8.23
C PRO A 317 8.57 -31.17 -7.01
N PRO A 318 7.26 -31.34 -6.73
CA PRO A 318 6.55 -30.55 -5.72
C PRO A 318 7.21 -30.67 -4.35
N LEU A 319 7.57 -29.53 -3.76
CA LEU A 319 8.16 -29.40 -2.43
C LEU A 319 7.12 -29.70 -1.35
N ARG A 320 6.80 -30.99 -1.19
CA ARG A 320 6.34 -31.52 0.10
C ARG A 320 7.57 -31.96 0.89
N GLY A 321 8.02 -31.10 1.80
CA GLY A 321 8.66 -31.57 3.03
C GLY A 321 10.19 -31.64 3.09
N ARG A 322 10.97 -31.07 2.17
CA ARG A 322 12.44 -30.96 2.35
C ARG A 322 13.01 -29.68 1.74
N ILE A 323 13.67 -28.90 2.59
CA ILE A 323 14.60 -27.83 2.19
C ILE A 323 15.78 -28.52 1.51
N GLU A 324 15.71 -28.75 0.20
CA GLU A 324 16.92 -28.99 -0.58
C GLU A 324 17.51 -27.63 -0.96
N LYS A 325 18.76 -27.41 -0.56
CA LYS A 325 19.58 -26.25 -0.95
C LYS A 325 19.64 -26.16 -2.48
N GLY A 326 18.70 -25.46 -3.11
CA GLY A 326 18.65 -25.30 -4.57
C GLY A 326 17.29 -24.98 -5.20
N GLY A 327 16.16 -25.28 -4.54
CA GLY A 327 14.81 -25.09 -5.10
C GLY A 327 14.48 -23.65 -5.51
N GLY A 328 14.71 -22.68 -4.61
CA GLY A 328 14.48 -21.25 -4.89
C GLY A 328 15.33 -20.71 -6.05
N ARG A 329 16.56 -21.21 -6.24
CA ARG A 329 17.41 -20.81 -7.37
C ARG A 329 16.86 -21.31 -8.70
N ALA A 330 16.33 -22.53 -8.74
CA ALA A 330 15.70 -23.07 -9.95
C ALA A 330 14.43 -22.29 -10.32
N GLN A 331 13.58 -22.01 -9.33
CA GLN A 331 12.37 -21.21 -9.49
C GLN A 331 12.67 -19.80 -9.97
N LYS A 332 13.65 -19.11 -9.35
CA LYS A 332 14.11 -17.77 -9.79
C LYS A 332 14.57 -17.79 -11.25
N ARG A 333 15.34 -18.79 -11.66
CA ARG A 333 15.78 -18.94 -13.06
C ARG A 333 14.60 -19.16 -14.01
N ALA A 334 13.60 -19.96 -13.63
CA ALA A 334 12.41 -20.19 -14.42
C ALA A 334 11.59 -18.91 -14.62
N ILE A 335 11.39 -18.12 -13.56
CA ILE A 335 10.70 -16.82 -13.62
C ILE A 335 11.45 -15.86 -14.57
N LEU A 336 12.75 -15.66 -14.35
CA LEU A 336 13.56 -14.78 -15.20
C LEU A 336 13.60 -15.23 -16.65
N ARG A 337 13.65 -16.54 -16.91
CA ARG A 337 13.55 -17.09 -18.26
C ARG A 337 12.19 -16.78 -18.90
N ALA A 338 11.10 -17.03 -18.20
CA ALA A 338 9.75 -16.77 -18.72
C ALA A 338 9.52 -15.27 -18.99
N LEU A 339 10.09 -14.39 -18.16
CA LEU A 339 10.08 -12.95 -18.40
C LEU A 339 10.86 -12.61 -19.69
N ARG A 340 12.09 -13.11 -19.87
CA ARG A 340 12.87 -12.87 -21.09
C ARG A 340 12.20 -13.38 -22.36
N GLU A 341 11.59 -14.56 -22.28
CA GLU A 341 10.91 -15.20 -23.42
C GLU A 341 9.52 -14.60 -23.68
N LYS A 342 9.10 -13.59 -22.90
CA LYS A 342 7.77 -12.94 -22.99
C LYS A 342 6.63 -13.97 -22.96
N ALA A 343 6.77 -14.99 -22.10
CA ALA A 343 5.89 -16.14 -22.03
C ALA A 343 4.54 -15.80 -21.35
N ASN A 344 3.75 -14.92 -21.97
CA ASN A 344 2.52 -14.34 -21.42
C ASN A 344 1.50 -15.38 -20.90
N SER A 345 1.46 -16.60 -21.45
CA SER A 345 0.60 -17.68 -20.98
C SER A 345 0.87 -18.11 -19.53
N HIS A 346 2.07 -17.84 -19.02
CA HIS A 346 2.47 -18.13 -17.65
C HIS A 346 2.06 -17.05 -16.66
N PHE A 347 1.75 -15.84 -17.13
CA PHE A 347 1.51 -14.68 -16.28
C PHE A 347 0.04 -14.30 -16.27
N ARG A 348 -0.47 -13.92 -15.09
CA ARG A 348 -1.72 -13.18 -14.97
C ARG A 348 -1.60 -12.11 -13.91
N VAL A 349 -2.17 -10.94 -14.17
CA VAL A 349 -2.17 -9.85 -13.19
C VAL A 349 -3.52 -9.83 -12.49
N LEU A 350 -3.49 -9.94 -11.17
CA LEU A 350 -4.66 -9.90 -10.31
C LEU A 350 -4.65 -8.59 -9.53
N ALA A 351 -5.80 -7.93 -9.40
CA ALA A 351 -5.90 -6.72 -8.61
C ALA A 351 -7.25 -6.60 -7.91
N LEU A 352 -7.26 -5.87 -6.79
CA LEU A 352 -8.48 -5.35 -6.20
C LEU A 352 -8.85 -4.05 -6.92
N PRO A 353 -9.98 -3.99 -7.62
CA PRO A 353 -10.36 -2.81 -8.38
C PRO A 353 -10.66 -1.65 -7.42
N LYS A 354 -10.09 -0.47 -7.70
CA LYS A 354 -10.52 0.77 -7.04
C LYS A 354 -11.92 1.11 -7.54
N LYS A 355 -12.88 1.28 -6.63
CA LYS A 355 -14.26 1.66 -6.99
C LYS A 355 -14.26 3.12 -7.44
N SER A 356 -14.56 3.35 -8.72
CA SER A 356 -14.80 4.69 -9.25
C SER A 356 -16.27 5.05 -9.09
N TYR A 357 -16.53 6.23 -8.54
CA TYR A 357 -17.87 6.80 -8.39
C TYR A 357 -18.05 7.96 -9.40
N SER A 358 -19.30 8.40 -9.63
CA SER A 358 -19.58 9.60 -10.45
C SER A 358 -18.84 10.88 -9.97
N LYS A 359 -18.79 11.89 -10.84
CA LYS A 359 -17.90 13.07 -10.78
C LYS A 359 -17.95 13.92 -9.49
N TYR A 360 -18.96 13.78 -8.62
CA TYR A 360 -19.14 14.63 -7.43
C TYR A 360 -19.38 13.86 -6.11
N HIS A 361 -19.22 12.55 -6.09
CA HIS A 361 -19.49 11.76 -4.87
C HIS A 361 -18.58 12.12 -3.69
N TYR A 362 -17.37 12.62 -3.95
CA TYR A 362 -16.43 12.95 -2.89
C TYR A 362 -17.01 13.97 -1.89
N ILE A 363 -17.95 14.85 -2.28
CA ILE A 363 -18.57 15.83 -1.36
C ILE A 363 -19.27 15.13 -0.19
N PHE A 364 -19.87 13.96 -0.42
CA PHE A 364 -20.56 13.18 0.61
C PHE A 364 -19.81 11.88 0.95
N GLU A 365 -18.50 11.86 0.74
CA GLU A 365 -17.64 10.68 0.97
C GLU A 365 -17.87 10.01 2.33
N PRO A 366 -17.99 10.74 3.46
CA PRO A 366 -18.18 10.11 4.76
C PRO A 366 -19.45 9.27 4.87
N PHE A 367 -20.49 9.61 4.11
CA PHE A 367 -21.76 8.90 4.12
C PHE A 367 -21.77 7.80 3.07
N MET A 368 -21.42 8.14 1.83
CA MET A 368 -21.51 7.22 0.70
C MET A 368 -20.43 6.16 0.74
N GLY A 369 -19.18 6.56 0.97
CA GLY A 369 -18.07 5.62 1.02
C GLY A 369 -18.17 4.69 2.23
N SER A 370 -18.60 5.21 3.39
CA SER A 370 -18.91 4.37 4.56
C SER A 370 -20.04 3.37 4.27
N PHE A 371 -21.12 3.80 3.60
CA PHE A 371 -22.19 2.88 3.19
C PHE A 371 -21.65 1.72 2.33
N PHE A 372 -20.84 2.01 1.31
CA PHE A 372 -20.25 0.96 0.47
C PHE A 372 -19.24 0.09 1.20
N TYR A 373 -18.48 0.67 2.13
CA TYR A 373 -17.61 -0.09 3.02
C TYR A 373 -18.41 -1.08 3.86
N PHE A 374 -19.46 -0.63 4.54
CA PHE A 374 -20.31 -1.50 5.37
C PHE A 374 -21.05 -2.57 4.55
N CYS A 375 -21.49 -2.24 3.34
CA CYS A 375 -22.04 -3.23 2.41
C CYS A 375 -20.99 -4.27 1.97
N SER A 376 -19.69 -3.97 2.06
CA SER A 376 -18.63 -4.93 1.72
C SER A 376 -18.23 -5.87 2.86
N LEU A 377 -18.67 -5.59 4.10
CA LEU A 377 -18.31 -6.38 5.28
C LEU A 377 -19.10 -7.69 5.34
N ASN A 378 -18.39 -8.76 5.70
CA ASN A 378 -19.02 -10.02 6.07
C ASN A 378 -19.68 -9.93 7.46
N ASP A 379 -20.43 -10.97 7.84
CA ASP A 379 -21.18 -10.97 9.10
C ASP A 379 -20.28 -10.84 10.35
N TRP A 380 -19.11 -11.49 10.35
CA TRP A 380 -18.16 -11.39 11.47
C TRP A 380 -17.61 -9.97 11.66
N GLN A 381 -17.28 -9.31 10.55
CA GLN A 381 -16.85 -7.91 10.57
C GLN A 381 -17.99 -6.99 11.02
N ARG A 382 -19.24 -7.26 10.63
CA ARG A 382 -20.41 -6.49 11.09
C ARG A 382 -20.61 -6.65 12.60
N VAL A 383 -20.53 -7.88 13.13
CA VAL A 383 -20.56 -8.15 14.58
C VAL A 383 -19.42 -7.43 15.29
N SER A 384 -18.20 -7.49 14.76
CA SER A 384 -17.03 -6.79 15.30
C SER A 384 -17.28 -5.29 15.46
N TRP A 385 -17.81 -4.63 14.43
CA TRP A 385 -18.14 -3.20 14.49
C TRP A 385 -19.10 -2.87 15.63
N VAL A 386 -20.19 -3.63 15.76
CA VAL A 386 -21.18 -3.38 16.81
C VAL A 386 -20.56 -3.60 18.18
N PHE A 387 -19.81 -4.70 18.37
CA PHE A 387 -19.11 -5.00 19.61
C PHE A 387 -18.20 -3.84 20.04
N TRP A 388 -17.32 -3.37 19.15
CA TRP A 388 -16.36 -2.31 19.47
C TRP A 388 -17.03 -0.95 19.71
N VAL A 389 -18.08 -0.62 18.98
CA VAL A 389 -18.86 0.61 19.23
C VAL A 389 -19.51 0.55 20.61
N LEU A 390 -20.14 -0.57 20.97
CA LEU A 390 -20.74 -0.75 22.29
C LEU A 390 -19.70 -0.68 23.40
N LEU A 391 -18.59 -1.39 23.24
CA LEU A 391 -17.50 -1.38 24.21
C LEU A 391 -16.93 0.03 24.43
N ALA A 392 -16.74 0.80 23.35
CA ALA A 392 -16.29 2.18 23.43
C ALA A 392 -17.32 3.06 24.16
N CYS A 393 -18.61 2.94 23.83
CA CYS A 393 -19.68 3.67 24.50
C CYS A 393 -19.74 3.36 26.00
N PHE A 394 -19.76 2.08 26.38
CA PHE A 394 -19.78 1.66 27.79
C PHE A 394 -18.55 2.15 28.55
N SER A 395 -17.36 1.98 27.97
CA SER A 395 -16.11 2.44 28.57
C SER A 395 -16.11 3.96 28.81
N LEU A 396 -16.57 4.75 27.83
CA LEU A 396 -16.66 6.21 27.95
C LEU A 396 -17.72 6.67 28.96
N CYS A 397 -18.77 5.89 29.17
CA CYS A 397 -19.78 6.16 30.20
C CYS A 397 -19.25 5.86 31.62
N SER A 398 -18.43 4.83 31.79
CA SER A 398 -17.87 4.43 33.09
C SER A 398 -16.73 5.33 33.59
N ILE A 399 -16.09 6.09 32.69
CA ILE A 399 -14.98 6.98 33.05
C ILE A 399 -15.51 8.26 33.69
N LYS A 400 -15.31 8.38 35.02
CA LYS A 400 -15.71 9.56 35.81
C LYS A 400 -14.99 10.84 35.37
N ASP A 401 -13.69 10.75 35.08
CA ASP A 401 -12.85 11.89 34.70
C ASP A 401 -12.33 11.73 33.27
N LYS A 402 -13.15 12.14 32.29
CA LYS A 402 -12.82 12.11 30.86
C LYS A 402 -11.62 13.00 30.51
N ARG A 403 -11.32 13.99 31.36
CA ARG A 403 -10.21 14.91 31.15
C ARG A 403 -8.88 14.23 31.45
N LYS A 404 -8.79 13.46 32.54
CA LYS A 404 -7.61 12.62 32.83
C LYS A 404 -7.35 11.60 31.72
N LEU A 405 -8.40 10.98 31.18
CA LEU A 405 -8.28 10.09 30.03
C LEU A 405 -7.69 10.82 28.81
N ALA A 406 -8.21 12.01 28.49
CA ALA A 406 -7.71 12.80 27.37
C ALA A 406 -6.22 13.16 27.53
N ILE A 407 -5.80 13.62 28.73
CA ILE A 407 -4.39 13.89 29.04
C ILE A 407 -3.55 12.63 28.79
N PHE A 408 -3.97 11.49 29.35
CA PHE A 408 -3.25 10.23 29.19
C PHE A 408 -3.10 9.84 27.71
N LEU A 409 -4.18 9.86 26.94
CA LEU A 409 -4.16 9.48 25.52
C LEU A 409 -3.25 10.42 24.72
N TRP A 410 -3.37 11.73 24.91
CA TRP A 410 -2.52 12.71 24.21
C TRP A 410 -1.04 12.56 24.56
N SER A 411 -0.73 12.34 25.85
CA SER A 411 0.65 12.10 26.30
C SER A 411 1.22 10.78 25.76
N ALA A 412 0.42 9.70 25.75
CA ALA A 412 0.84 8.41 25.22
C ALA A 412 1.13 8.48 23.71
N ILE A 413 0.24 9.12 22.94
CA ILE A 413 0.43 9.33 21.50
C ILE A 413 1.68 10.18 21.26
N SER A 414 1.87 11.27 22.01
CA SER A 414 3.05 12.12 21.91
C SER A 414 4.35 11.33 22.09
N LEU A 415 4.41 10.49 23.12
CA LEU A 415 5.57 9.64 23.39
C LEU A 415 5.82 8.64 22.25
N ILE A 416 4.78 7.95 21.76
CA ILE A 416 4.90 6.99 20.66
C ILE A 416 5.44 7.66 19.39
N LEU A 417 4.92 8.85 19.05
CA LEU A 417 5.37 9.60 17.87
C LEU A 417 6.82 10.06 18.01
N ALA A 418 7.22 10.54 19.20
CA ALA A 418 8.60 10.94 19.46
C ALA A 418 9.56 9.74 19.32
N LEU A 419 9.21 8.59 19.90
CA LEU A 419 10.03 7.36 19.79
C LEU A 419 10.13 6.87 18.35
N LYS A 420 9.02 6.88 17.58
CA LYS A 420 9.06 6.53 16.15
C LYS A 420 9.87 7.54 15.34
N GLY A 421 9.81 8.82 15.69
CA GLY A 421 10.65 9.87 15.10
C GLY A 421 12.15 9.62 15.31
N ILE A 422 12.54 9.24 16.53
CA ILE A 422 13.93 8.84 16.85
C ILE A 422 14.33 7.59 16.06
N SER A 423 13.47 6.58 16.00
CA SER A 423 13.73 5.35 15.24
C SER A 423 14.02 5.64 13.76
N PHE A 424 13.23 6.47 13.09
CA PHE A 424 13.51 6.83 11.70
C PHE A 424 14.78 7.65 11.51
N LEU A 425 15.14 8.51 12.47
CA LEU A 425 16.40 9.25 12.42
C LEU A 425 17.61 8.32 12.55
N ASN A 426 17.53 7.31 13.42
CA ASN A 426 18.58 6.29 13.57
C ASN A 426 18.73 5.44 12.31
N ILE A 427 17.62 5.02 11.70
CA ILE A 427 17.65 4.30 10.42
C ILE A 427 18.27 5.18 9.33
N TRP A 428 17.90 6.45 9.26
CA TRP A 428 18.44 7.38 8.28
C TRP A 428 19.96 7.52 8.36
N GLN A 429 20.56 7.49 9.56
CA GLN A 429 22.02 7.57 9.70
C GLN A 429 22.74 6.46 8.90
N LEU A 430 22.12 5.27 8.79
CA LEU A 430 22.66 4.13 8.05
C LEU A 430 22.55 4.28 6.52
N VAL A 431 21.59 5.08 6.04
CA VAL A 431 21.25 5.23 4.61
C VAL A 431 21.29 6.69 4.14
N SER A 432 21.96 7.56 4.88
CA SER A 432 21.92 9.02 4.69
C SER A 432 22.39 9.50 3.31
N GLN A 433 23.21 8.69 2.63
CA GLN A 433 23.73 8.97 1.29
C GLN A 433 22.70 8.76 0.18
N VAL A 434 21.60 8.04 0.45
CA VAL A 434 20.57 7.75 -0.54
C VAL A 434 19.18 8.17 -0.13
N ASN A 435 18.84 8.09 1.16
CA ASN A 435 17.49 8.31 1.65
C ASN A 435 17.26 9.77 2.05
N ASN A 436 16.33 10.42 1.36
CA ASN A 436 15.98 11.82 1.59
C ASN A 436 14.71 12.00 2.41
N ILE A 437 13.87 10.96 2.52
CA ILE A 437 12.54 11.07 3.10
C ILE A 437 12.52 10.82 4.61
N LEU A 438 13.26 9.85 5.13
CA LEU A 438 13.29 9.50 6.55
C LEU A 438 13.51 10.70 7.50
N PRO A 439 14.42 11.66 7.26
CA PRO A 439 14.61 12.79 8.15
C PRO A 439 13.43 13.77 8.08
N LEU A 440 12.74 13.88 6.94
CA LEU A 440 11.52 14.68 6.81
C LEU A 440 10.36 14.06 7.60
N VAL A 441 10.22 12.73 7.53
CA VAL A 441 9.22 11.98 8.29
C VAL A 441 9.47 12.10 9.78
N SER A 442 10.72 11.92 10.21
CA SER A 442 11.14 12.09 11.60
C SER A 442 10.77 13.48 12.14
N LYS A 443 11.07 14.56 11.40
CA LYS A 443 10.66 15.93 11.75
C LYS A 443 9.14 16.08 11.85
N GLY A 444 8.40 15.51 10.91
CA GLY A 444 6.93 15.52 10.94
C GLY A 444 6.36 14.81 12.19
N LEU A 445 6.95 13.68 12.58
CA LEU A 445 6.56 12.96 13.79
C LEU A 445 6.87 13.76 15.06
N PHE A 446 8.02 14.44 15.15
CA PHE A 446 8.32 15.32 16.29
C PHE A 446 7.37 16.51 16.38
N LEU A 447 7.00 17.11 15.24
CA LEU A 447 5.99 18.17 15.21
C LEU A 447 4.64 17.67 15.75
N MET A 448 4.19 16.50 15.30
CA MET A 448 2.94 15.89 15.77
C MET A 448 3.01 15.47 17.25
N ALA A 449 4.17 15.02 17.71
CA ALA A 449 4.42 14.76 19.13
C ALA A 449 4.29 16.04 19.97
N GLY A 450 4.84 17.17 19.51
CA GLY A 450 4.70 18.47 20.17
C GLY A 450 3.26 18.97 20.21
N LEU A 451 2.52 18.85 19.09
CA LEU A 451 1.11 19.25 19.01
C LEU A 451 0.21 18.43 19.95
N THR A 452 0.44 17.12 20.02
CA THR A 452 -0.31 16.23 20.93
C THR A 452 0.05 16.47 22.39
N ALA A 453 1.32 16.72 22.72
CA ALA A 453 1.73 17.16 24.07
C ALA A 453 1.05 18.48 24.47
N LEU A 454 0.96 19.45 23.56
CA LEU A 454 0.29 20.72 23.83
C LEU A 454 -1.22 20.52 24.11
N LEU A 455 -1.88 19.60 23.39
CA LEU A 455 -3.28 19.23 23.67
C LEU A 455 -3.44 18.59 25.06
N ALA A 456 -2.52 17.73 25.48
CA ALA A 456 -2.47 17.20 26.84
C ALA A 456 -2.30 18.31 27.89
N LEU A 457 -1.31 19.19 27.72
CA LEU A 457 -1.00 20.27 28.68
C LEU A 457 -2.17 21.23 28.85
N THR A 458 -2.87 21.55 27.77
CA THR A 458 -4.03 22.44 27.80
C THR A 458 -5.27 21.78 28.43
N ASP A 459 -5.27 20.44 28.55
CA ASP A 459 -6.19 19.69 29.41
C ASP A 459 -5.70 19.59 30.87
N ILE A 460 -4.55 20.11 31.28
CA ILE A 460 -4.20 20.20 32.71
C ILE A 460 -4.92 21.41 33.32
N LYS A 461 -5.55 21.26 34.50
CA LYS A 461 -6.14 22.43 35.20
C LYS A 461 -5.00 23.40 35.52
N LYS A 462 -5.10 24.66 35.09
CA LYS A 462 -4.47 25.73 35.87
C LYS A 462 -5.19 25.72 37.21
N ARG A 463 -4.47 25.33 38.26
CA ARG A 463 -4.95 25.45 39.64
C ARG A 463 -5.28 26.90 39.93
#